data_AF-A0A520S879-F1
#
_entry.id   AF-A0A520S879-F1
#
_cell.length_a   1.000
_cell.length_b   1.000
_cell.length_c   1.000
_cell.angle_alpha   90.00
_cell.angle_beta   90.00
_cell.angle_gamma   90.00
#
_symmetry.space_group_name_H-M   'P 1'
#
loop_
_entity.id
_entity.type
_entity.pdbx_description
1 polymer ?
#
loop_
_entity_poly.entity_id
_entity_poly.type
_entity_poly.pdbx_seq_one_letter_code
_entity_poly.pdbx_strand_id
1 'polypeptide(L)'
;MKQIIRVTWNGGVRRPDRREAGEAERKLYRVEVQRADGSFGEVTPIALAELEDRDNNHFLCLDTDDLAVAVSFPEGRLVDPNGDLNPYTAVKISTSRR
;
A
#
# COMPACT_ATOMS: atom_id res chain seq x y z
N MET A 1 -1.37 15.75 2.93
CA MET A 1 -2.04 14.43 3.10
C MET A 1 -3.54 14.66 3.05
N LYS A 2 -4.21 14.00 2.11
CA LYS A 2 -5.64 14.16 1.81
C LYS A 2 -6.43 12.87 1.98
N GLN A 3 -5.80 11.71 1.74
CA GLN A 3 -6.41 10.39 1.90
C GLN A 3 -5.43 9.42 2.56
N ILE A 4 -5.99 8.43 3.27
CA ILE A 4 -5.25 7.30 3.83
C ILE A 4 -5.90 6.01 3.34
N ILE A 5 -5.10 5.11 2.77
CA ILE A 5 -5.52 3.74 2.47
C ILE A 5 -4.81 2.82 3.47
N ARG A 6 -5.58 2.07 4.25
CA ARG A 6 -5.06 0.96 5.06
C ARG A 6 -4.99 -0.28 4.19
N VAL A 7 -3.80 -0.83 4.01
CA VAL A 7 -3.59 -2.10 3.31
C VAL A 7 -3.15 -3.16 4.31
N THR A 8 -3.70 -4.36 4.18
CA THR A 8 -3.33 -5.55 4.94
C THR A 8 -2.90 -6.62 3.95
N TRP A 9 -1.69 -7.16 4.10
CA TRP A 9 -1.19 -8.22 3.23
C TRP A 9 -1.00 -9.52 4.00
N ASN A 10 -1.50 -10.63 3.45
CA ASN A 10 -1.25 -11.97 4.03
C ASN A 10 0.24 -12.31 4.06
N GLY A 11 1.05 -11.71 3.17
CA GLY A 11 2.50 -11.87 3.11
C GLY A 11 3.29 -10.92 4.03
N GLY A 12 2.66 -10.28 5.02
CA GLY A 12 3.32 -9.34 5.94
C GLY A 12 3.74 -8.00 5.31
N VAL A 13 4.32 -7.14 6.15
CA VAL A 13 4.66 -5.75 5.79
C VAL A 13 6.13 -5.38 6.06
N ARG A 14 6.93 -6.33 6.55
CA ARG A 14 8.35 -6.12 6.85
C ARG A 14 9.25 -6.48 5.69
N ARG A 15 10.45 -5.92 5.68
CA ARG A 15 11.51 -6.28 4.73
C ARG A 15 12.09 -7.68 5.05
N PRO A 16 12.76 -8.35 4.09
CA PRO A 16 13.38 -9.67 4.31
C PRO A 16 14.42 -9.71 5.43
N ASP A 17 15.07 -8.58 5.72
CA ASP A 17 15.99 -8.43 6.86
C ASP A 17 15.28 -8.16 8.20
N ARG A 18 13.95 -8.33 8.23
CA ARG A 18 13.03 -8.10 9.36
C ARG A 18 12.98 -6.66 9.86
N ARG A 19 13.53 -5.71 9.11
CA ARG A 19 13.33 -4.28 9.39
C ARG A 19 12.00 -3.82 8.82
N GLU A 20 11.51 -2.71 9.35
CA GLU A 20 10.31 -2.08 8.81
C GLU A 20 10.55 -1.55 7.39
N ALA A 21 9.47 -1.51 6.61
CA ALA A 21 9.48 -0.91 5.28
C ALA A 21 9.85 0.57 5.36
N GLY A 22 10.57 1.07 4.36
CA GLY A 22 11.00 2.45 4.32
C GLY A 22 10.69 3.12 2.99
N GLU A 23 11.48 4.14 2.68
CA GLU A 23 11.35 4.96 1.47
C GLU A 23 11.49 4.14 0.18
N ALA A 24 12.32 3.09 0.20
CA ALA A 24 12.50 2.19 -0.94
C ALA A 24 11.22 1.41 -1.23
N GLU A 25 10.61 0.81 -0.21
CA GLU A 25 9.36 0.04 -0.32
C GLU A 25 8.16 0.96 -0.62
N ARG A 26 8.10 2.16 -0.03
CA ARG A 26 7.05 3.16 -0.34
C ARG A 26 6.94 3.40 -1.84
N LYS A 27 8.08 3.60 -2.51
CA LYS A 27 8.16 3.86 -3.95
C LYS A 27 7.78 2.67 -4.82
N LEU A 28 7.50 1.51 -4.24
CA LEU A 28 7.02 0.32 -4.97
C LEU A 28 5.51 0.19 -4.95
N TYR A 29 4.81 0.87 -4.02
CA TYR A 29 3.36 0.95 -4.06
C TYR A 29 2.90 1.73 -5.27
N ARG A 30 1.87 1.19 -5.93
CA ARG A 30 1.07 1.89 -6.93
C ARG A 30 -0.38 1.94 -6.47
N VAL A 31 -0.95 3.15 -6.53
CA VAL A 31 -2.37 3.34 -6.28
C VAL A 31 -2.99 3.85 -7.57
N GLU A 32 -3.92 3.07 -8.12
CA GLU A 32 -4.76 3.53 -9.21
C GLU A 32 -5.83 4.47 -8.63
N VAL A 33 -5.98 5.63 -9.26
CA VAL A 33 -6.96 6.64 -8.90
C VAL A 33 -7.86 6.96 -10.09
N GLN A 34 -9.12 7.25 -9.81
CA GLN A 34 -10.06 7.80 -10.77
C GLN A 34 -10.17 9.31 -10.56
N ARG A 35 -9.87 10.07 -11.62
CA ARG A 35 -9.95 11.54 -11.62
C ARG A 35 -11.38 12.02 -11.82
N ALA A 36 -11.61 13.30 -11.55
CA ALA A 36 -12.93 13.94 -11.70
C ALA A 36 -13.52 13.86 -13.11
N ASP A 37 -12.68 13.77 -14.15
CA ASP A 37 -13.10 13.60 -15.55
C ASP A 37 -13.42 12.14 -15.92
N GLY A 38 -13.34 11.21 -14.95
CA GLY A 38 -13.57 9.78 -15.12
C GLY A 38 -12.36 9.02 -15.64
N SER A 39 -11.26 9.69 -15.99
CA SER A 39 -10.02 9.03 -16.41
C SER A 39 -9.31 8.34 -15.25
N PHE A 40 -8.50 7.32 -15.57
CA PHE A 40 -7.68 6.63 -14.58
C PHE A 40 -6.24 7.15 -14.61
N GLY A 41 -5.59 7.12 -13.45
CA GLY A 41 -4.20 7.50 -13.26
C GLY A 41 -3.54 6.66 -12.17
N GLU A 42 -2.23 6.79 -12.05
CA GLU A 42 -1.46 6.12 -11.02
C GLU A 42 -0.76 7.16 -10.14
N VAL A 43 -0.77 6.94 -8.83
CA VAL A 43 -0.02 7.75 -7.87
C VAL A 43 0.83 6.86 -6.97
N THR A 44 1.94 7.42 -6.50
CA THR A 44 2.78 6.81 -5.45
C THR A 44 2.44 7.49 -4.12
N PRO A 45 2.22 6.74 -3.02
CA PRO A 45 1.97 7.33 -1.70
C PRO A 45 3.11 8.25 -1.28
N ILE A 46 2.82 9.40 -0.67
CA ILE A 46 3.87 10.34 -0.23
C ILE A 46 4.56 9.89 1.07
N ALA A 47 3.92 9.03 1.85
CA ALA A 47 4.47 8.42 3.06
C ALA A 47 3.85 7.05 3.32
N LEU A 48 4.57 6.22 4.09
CA LEU A 48 4.02 5.08 4.82
C LEU A 48 3.90 5.47 6.30
N ALA A 49 2.79 5.16 6.92
CA ALA A 49 2.56 5.32 8.37
C ALA A 49 2.16 3.99 9.01
N GLU A 50 2.09 3.97 10.35
CA GLU A 50 1.83 2.77 11.18
C GLU A 50 2.84 1.64 10.95
N LEU A 51 4.14 1.97 10.86
CA LEU A 51 5.19 0.97 10.64
C LEU A 51 5.58 0.20 11.92
N GLU A 52 5.31 0.76 13.12
CA GLU A 52 5.86 0.24 14.38
C GLU A 52 4.81 -0.42 15.29
N ASP A 53 3.56 -0.55 14.85
CA ASP A 53 2.47 -1.13 15.65
C ASP A 53 2.50 -2.68 15.73
N ARG A 54 3.42 -3.29 14.96
CA ARG A 54 3.66 -4.74 14.86
C ARG A 54 2.48 -5.54 14.33
N ASP A 55 1.53 -4.89 13.67
CA ASP A 55 0.52 -5.57 12.88
C ASP A 55 1.03 -5.78 11.44
N ASN A 56 0.14 -6.22 10.54
CA ASN A 56 0.45 -6.48 9.13
C ASN A 56 -0.13 -5.42 8.20
N ASN A 57 -0.22 -4.17 8.66
CA ASN A 57 -0.75 -3.05 7.90
C ASN A 57 0.31 -2.04 7.51
N HIS A 58 0.08 -1.41 6.37
CA HIS A 58 0.66 -0.11 6.05
C HIS A 58 -0.44 0.89 5.82
N PHE A 59 -0.23 2.12 6.26
CA PHE A 59 -1.07 3.25 5.89
C PHE A 59 -0.40 4.00 4.75
N LEU A 60 -1.02 3.95 3.57
CA LEU A 60 -0.55 4.67 2.40
C LEU A 60 -1.14 6.10 2.43
N CYS A 61 -0.29 7.09 2.72
CA CYS A 61 -0.70 8.49 2.75
C CYS A 61 -0.65 9.08 1.33
N LEU A 62 -1.78 9.55 0.82
CA LEU A 62 -1.87 10.18 -0.50
C LEU A 62 -2.04 11.70 -0.38
N ASP A 63 -1.53 12.43 -1.36
CA ASP A 63 -1.70 13.89 -1.49
C ASP A 63 -2.51 14.25 -2.74
N THR A 64 -3.56 13.47 -3.02
CA THR A 64 -4.55 13.76 -4.06
C THR A 64 -5.96 13.66 -3.46
N ASP A 65 -6.92 14.34 -4.07
CA ASP A 65 -8.35 14.18 -3.82
C ASP A 65 -9.01 13.17 -4.79
N ASP A 66 -8.26 12.67 -5.78
CA ASP A 66 -8.75 11.66 -6.73
C ASP A 66 -9.11 10.36 -6.02
N LEU A 67 -10.22 9.73 -6.41
CA LEU A 67 -10.72 8.54 -5.74
C LEU A 67 -9.74 7.38 -5.94
N ALA A 68 -9.17 6.83 -4.87
CA ALA A 68 -8.39 5.61 -4.95
C ALA A 68 -9.29 4.41 -5.24
N VAL A 69 -8.95 3.64 -6.29
CA VAL A 69 -9.78 2.52 -6.78
C VAL A 69 -9.06 1.17 -6.74
N ALA A 70 -7.73 1.15 -6.73
CA ALA A 70 -6.96 -0.08 -6.56
C ALA A 70 -5.57 0.20 -5.96
N VAL A 71 -4.99 -0.80 -5.31
CA VAL A 71 -3.59 -0.79 -4.88
C VAL A 71 -2.88 -2.00 -5.45
N SER A 72 -1.65 -1.83 -5.93
CA SER A 72 -0.77 -2.93 -6.26
C SER A 72 0.61 -2.80 -5.63
N PHE A 73 1.27 -3.95 -5.47
CA PHE A 73 2.59 -4.07 -4.90
C PHE A 73 3.34 -5.26 -5.53
N PRO A 74 4.62 -5.10 -5.92
CA PRO A 74 5.37 -6.14 -6.61
C PRO A 74 5.76 -7.30 -5.69
N GLU A 75 6.03 -8.46 -6.28
CA GLU A 75 6.50 -9.64 -5.56
C GLU A 75 7.91 -9.48 -5.00
N GLY A 76 8.23 -10.25 -3.96
CA GLY A 76 9.61 -10.43 -3.47
C GLY A 76 10.19 -9.25 -2.70
N ARG A 77 9.36 -8.38 -2.12
CA ARG A 77 9.82 -7.15 -1.43
C ARG A 77 9.57 -7.14 0.06
N LEU A 78 8.51 -7.79 0.50
CA LEU A 78 8.11 -7.90 1.91
C LEU A 78 7.99 -9.38 2.29
N VAL A 79 8.08 -9.67 3.59
CA VAL A 79 7.98 -11.01 4.14
C VAL A 79 6.93 -11.12 5.23
N ASP A 80 6.33 -12.30 5.33
CA ASP A 80 5.39 -12.65 6.38
C ASP A 80 6.13 -12.99 7.69
N PRO A 81 5.42 -13.25 8.81
CA PRO A 81 6.05 -13.66 10.06
C PRO A 81 6.89 -14.95 9.97
N ASN A 82 6.63 -15.82 8.99
CA ASN A 82 7.40 -17.04 8.74
C ASN A 82 8.68 -16.76 7.91
N GLY A 83 8.76 -15.59 7.26
CA GLY A 83 9.86 -15.19 6.40
C GLY A 83 9.61 -15.44 4.91
N ASP A 84 8.39 -15.83 4.54
CA ASP A 84 8.01 -16.09 3.14
C ASP A 84 7.79 -14.78 2.40
N LEU A 85 8.35 -14.67 1.19
CA LEU A 85 8.23 -13.46 0.37
C LEU A 85 6.81 -13.28 -0.18
N ASN A 86 6.36 -12.02 -0.24
CA ASN A 86 5.05 -11.68 -0.78
C ASN A 86 4.97 -11.99 -2.30
N PRO A 87 3.82 -12.46 -2.80
CA PRO A 87 3.56 -12.53 -4.24
C PRO A 87 3.20 -11.14 -4.80
N TYR A 88 3.17 -11.02 -6.12
CA TYR A 88 2.60 -9.84 -6.77
C TYR A 88 1.12 -9.75 -6.39
N THR A 89 0.69 -8.57 -5.95
CA THR A 89 -0.68 -8.38 -5.50
C THR A 89 -1.27 -7.11 -6.09
N ALA A 90 -2.52 -7.19 -6.56
CA ALA A 90 -3.33 -6.04 -6.96
C ALA A 90 -4.76 -6.24 -6.45
N VAL A 91 -5.26 -5.29 -5.67
CA VAL A 91 -6.56 -5.37 -5.01
C VAL A 91 -7.37 -4.11 -5.30
N LYS A 92 -8.63 -4.30 -5.72
CA LYS A 92 -9.59 -3.20 -5.86
C LYS A 92 -9.99 -2.70 -4.49
N ILE A 93 -10.00 -1.38 -4.32
CA ILE A 93 -10.44 -0.73 -3.10
C ILE A 93 -11.97 -0.70 -3.11
N SER A 94 -12.57 -1.41 -2.17
CA SER A 94 -14.00 -1.28 -1.88
C SER A 94 -14.18 -0.31 -0.73
N THR A 95 -14.87 0.80 -0.95
CA THR A 95 -15.35 1.64 0.15
C THR A 95 -16.50 0.91 0.85
N SER A 96 -16.30 0.46 2.09
CA SER A 96 -17.43 0.10 2.94
C SER A 96 -18.09 1.40 3.40
N ARG A 97 -19.33 1.65 2.96
CA ARG A 97 -20.17 2.66 3.60
C ARG A 97 -20.56 2.09 4.96
N ARG A 98 -20.17 2.77 6.04
CA ARG A 98 -20.79 2.57 7.36
C ARG A 98 -22.21 3.13 7.36
#